data_AF-A0A1X4J0I3-F1
#
_entry.id   AF-A0A1X4J0I3-F1
#
_cell.length_a   1.000
_cell.length_b   1.000
_cell.length_c   1.000
_cell.angle_alpha   90.00
_cell.angle_beta   90.00
_cell.angle_gamma   90.00
#
_symmetry.space_group_name_H-M   'P 1'
#
loop_
_entity.id
_entity.type
_entity.pdbx_description
1 polymer ?
#
loop_
_entity_poly.entity_id
_entity_poly.type
_entity_poly.pdbx_seq_one_letter_code
_entity_poly.pdbx_strand_id
1 'polypeptide(L)' 'MTRSNAADRPKMASPCISICAIHPVTRMCTGCKRSREEIALWTRYSDEERAAIMRALPDRTI' A
#
# COMPACT_ATOMS: atom_id res chain seq x y z
N MET A 1 11.82 24.00 21.28
CA MET A 1 11.67 23.43 19.92
C MET A 1 11.93 21.94 19.99
N THR A 2 10.91 21.13 20.29
CA THR A 2 11.07 19.69 20.50
C THR A 2 11.30 19.02 19.14
N ARG A 3 12.48 18.43 18.94
CA ARG A 3 12.78 17.61 17.76
C ARG A 3 11.87 16.37 17.83
N SER A 4 10.83 16.33 17.02
CA SER A 4 10.05 15.10 16.82
C SER A 4 10.96 14.07 16.18
N ASN A 5 11.32 13.03 16.93
CA ASN A 5 12.22 11.97 16.47
C ASN A 5 11.47 11.09 15.47
N ALA A 6 12.03 10.85 14.28
CA ALA A 6 11.38 10.08 13.22
C ALA A 6 11.01 8.63 13.63
N ALA A 7 11.61 8.14 14.72
CA ALA A 7 11.37 6.83 15.31
C ALA A 7 9.96 6.64 15.91
N ASP A 8 9.25 7.72 16.24
CA ASP A 8 7.95 7.66 16.93
C ASP A 8 6.75 7.66 15.96
N ARG A 9 7.02 7.60 14.64
CA ARG A 9 5.95 7.55 13.65
C ARG A 9 5.36 6.13 13.65
N PRO A 10 4.05 5.96 13.92
CA PRO A 10 3.43 4.64 13.87
C PRO A 10 3.70 4.01 12.50
N LYS A 11 4.17 2.75 12.50
CA LYS A 11 4.48 2.02 11.27
C LYS A 11 3.19 1.84 10.48
N MET A 12 3.09 2.57 9.37
CA MET A 12 2.02 2.41 8.39
C MET A 12 2.02 0.96 7.88
N ALA A 13 0.92 0.24 8.09
CA ALA A 13 0.76 -1.10 7.55
C ALA A 13 0.89 -1.06 6.02
N SER A 14 1.61 -2.02 5.45
CA SER A 14 1.81 -2.12 4.02
C SER A 14 1.87 -3.58 3.58
N PRO A 15 1.11 -3.98 2.54
CA PRO A 15 1.18 -5.31 1.93
C PRO A 15 2.33 -5.43 0.91
N CYS A 16 3.21 -4.43 0.80
CA CYS A 16 4.30 -4.44 -0.15
C CYS A 16 5.35 -5.51 0.22
N ILE A 17 5.67 -6.40 -0.71
CA ILE A 17 6.70 -7.43 -0.57
C ILE A 17 7.98 -7.10 -1.35
N SER A 18 8.22 -5.81 -1.60
CA SER A 18 9.39 -5.30 -2.33
C SER A 18 9.54 -5.81 -3.77
N ILE A 19 8.42 -6.21 -4.39
CA ILE A 19 8.33 -6.47 -5.83
C ILE A 19 7.64 -5.27 -6.48
N CYS A 20 8.29 -4.65 -7.46
CA CYS A 20 7.76 -3.48 -8.17
C CYS A 20 7.64 -3.78 -9.68
N ALA A 21 6.66 -4.60 -10.04
CA ALA A 21 6.31 -4.90 -11.43
C ALA A 21 4.80 -4.83 -11.60
N ILE A 22 4.34 -4.12 -12.63
CA ILE A 22 2.91 -3.97 -12.94
C ILE A 22 2.54 -4.98 -14.03
N HIS A 23 1.52 -5.81 -13.78
CA HIS A 23 0.99 -6.72 -14.77
C HIS A 23 0.38 -5.92 -15.94
N PRO A 24 0.73 -6.24 -17.20
CA PRO A 24 0.38 -5.39 -18.35
C PRO A 24 -1.14 -5.32 -18.60
N VAL A 25 -1.88 -6.39 -18.27
CA VAL A 25 -3.32 -6.50 -18.53
C VAL A 25 -4.15 -6.00 -17.35
N THR A 26 -3.92 -6.53 -16.15
CA THR A 26 -4.71 -6.18 -14.95
C THR A 26 -4.30 -4.83 -14.35
N ARG A 27 -3.16 -4.28 -14.77
CA ARG A 27 -2.62 -2.99 -14.29
C ARG A 27 -2.37 -2.94 -12.78
N MET A 28 -2.27 -4.10 -12.14
CA MET A 28 -1.95 -4.27 -10.72
C MET A 28 -0.50 -4.69 -10.51
N CYS A 29 0.06 -4.38 -9.35
CA CYS A 29 1.37 -4.88 -8.93
C CYS A 29 1.33 -6.41 -8.76
N THR A 30 2.26 -7.12 -9.39
CA THR A 30 2.35 -8.59 -9.33
C THR A 30 2.74 -9.11 -7.94
N GLY A 31 3.35 -8.27 -7.09
CA GLY A 31 3.71 -8.63 -5.73
C GLY A 31 2.61 -8.38 -4.71
N CYS A 32 2.10 -7.14 -4.64
CA CYS A 32 1.16 -6.73 -3.60
C CYS A 32 -0.29 -6.56 -4.09
N LYS A 33 -0.58 -6.82 -5.37
CA LYS A 33 -1.92 -6.75 -5.98
C LYS A 33 -2.60 -5.38 -5.93
N ARG A 34 -1.83 -4.31 -5.67
CA ARG A 34 -2.34 -2.94 -5.63
C ARG A 34 -2.28 -2.28 -6.99
N SER A 35 -3.24 -1.40 -7.26
CA SER A 35 -3.20 -0.56 -8.45
C SER A 35 -2.12 0.52 -8.33
N ARG A 36 -1.79 1.17 -9.44
CA ARG A 36 -0.82 2.28 -9.45
C ARG A 36 -1.30 3.47 -8.61
N GLU A 37 -2.59 3.74 -8.62
CA GLU A 37 -3.25 4.83 -7.88
C GLU A 37 -3.17 4.55 -6.38
N GLU A 38 -3.47 3.32 -5.97
CA GLU A 38 -3.35 2.90 -4.57
C GLU A 38 -1.92 2.99 -4.06
N ILE A 39 -0.93 2.71 -4.91
CA ILE A 39 0.50 2.85 -4.56
C ILE A 39 0.86 4.34 -4.40
N ALA A 40 0.45 5.18 -5.34
CA ALA A 40 0.75 6.62 -5.32
C ALA A 40 0.10 7.36 -4.14
N LEU A 41 -1.11 6.93 -3.74
CA LEU A 41 -1.90 7.57 -2.69
C LEU A 41 -1.73 6.90 -1.32
N TRP A 42 -0.95 5.82 -1.19
CA TRP A 42 -0.95 5.01 0.04
C TRP A 42 -0.66 5.80 1.31
N THR A 43 0.28 6.74 1.24
CA THR A 43 0.66 7.56 2.39
C THR A 43 -0.39 8.61 2.76
N ARG A 44 -1.33 8.89 1.86
CA ARG A 44 -2.42 9.85 2.03
C ARG A 44 -3.71 9.21 2.53
N TYR A 45 -3.89 7.91 2.32
CA TYR A 45 -5.05 7.19 2.84
C TYR A 45 -5.05 7.18 4.37
N SER A 46 -6.26 7.26 4.93
CA SER A 46 -6.57 6.93 6.31
C SER A 46 -6.30 5.45 6.60
N ASP A 47 -6.22 5.09 7.87
CA ASP A 47 -5.99 3.70 8.27
C ASP A 47 -7.19 2.81 7.91
N GLU A 48 -8.40 3.37 7.90
CA GLU A 48 -9.63 2.71 7.47
C GLU A 48 -9.59 2.38 5.96
N GLU A 49 -9.19 3.34 5.12
CA GLU A 49 -9.01 3.13 3.68
C GLU A 49 -7.93 2.07 3.40
N ARG A 50 -6.80 2.12 4.13
CA ARG A 50 -5.76 1.11 4.02
C ARG A 50 -6.28 -0.28 4.41
N ALA A 51 -7.02 -0.38 5.50
CA ALA A 51 -7.61 -1.63 5.97
C ALA A 51 -8.65 -2.18 4.98
N ALA A 52 -9.46 -1.32 4.36
CA ALA A 52 -10.40 -1.71 3.31
C ALA A 52 -9.67 -2.28 2.08
N ILE A 53 -8.62 -1.60 1.61
CA ILE A 53 -7.79 -2.09 0.50
C ILE A 53 -7.16 -3.43 0.87
N MET A 54 -6.53 -3.55 2.04
CA MET A 54 -5.86 -4.78 2.48
C MET A 54 -6.80 -5.99 2.53
N ARG A 55 -8.05 -5.80 2.99
CA ARG A 55 -9.06 -6.87 2.99
C ARG A 55 -9.45 -7.33 1.60
N ALA A 56 -9.41 -6.45 0.60
CA ALA A 56 -9.76 -6.77 -0.77
C ALA A 56 -8.63 -7.46 -1.56
N LEU A 57 -7.36 -7.32 -1.16
CA LEU A 57 -6.21 -7.85 -1.92
C LEU A 57 -6.22 -9.37 -2.12
N PRO A 58 -6.56 -10.23 -1.13
CA PRO A 58 -6.58 -11.67 -1.31
C PRO A 58 -7.47 -12.12 -2.47
N ASP A 59 -8.61 -11.46 -2.63
CA ASP A 59 -9.63 -11.79 -3.63
C ASP A 59 -9.31 -11.25 -5.04
N ARG A 60 -8.27 -10.40 -5.17
CA ARG A 60 -7.84 -9.88 -6.48
C ARG A 60 -7.05 -10.95 -7.25
N THR A 61 -7.45 -11.16 -8.49
CA THR A 61 -6.70 -11.93 -9.49
C THR A 61 -5.77 -11.00 -10.27
N ILE A 62 -4.51 -11.40 -10.45
CA ILE A 62 -3.47 -10.61 -11.14
C ILE A 62 -3.15 -11.19 -12.50
#